data_AF-A0A183H174-F1
#
_entry.id   AF-A0A183H174-F1
#
_cell.length_a   1.000
_cell.length_b   1.000
_cell.length_c   1.000
_cell.angle_alpha   90.00
_cell.angle_beta   90.00
_cell.angle_gamma   90.00
#
_symmetry.space_group_name_H-M   'P 1'
#
loop_
_entity.id
_entity.type
_entity.pdbx_description
1 polymer ?
#
loop_
_entity_poly.entity_id
_entity_poly.type
_entity_poly.pdbx_seq_one_letter_code
_entity_poly.pdbx_strand_id
1 'polypeptide(L)'
;MSEVPDVSENLNSSCEPVSESVVSVVIPENDESLQMDAEDSLPASSFSMHHSTNISNAPFVTCSPFTSKLRSFEQREIQPNERDVDVEFFAHLLIFYMIKEDWAKARQCRLRAEASVTNIHLNTIMFVCHHLEDGDTGAALHLIKNSHFDDQIKDLMMEVQKRIILSVLRMVERTYINIEANKLAKMFDAESNDELQKILDRVGWVVEDDYVIPKMTPQLMHKIKKLDASYGPISETSPRVPYEMMKGSVDINKLIQYATFLEINT
;
A
#
# COMPACT_ATOMS: atom_id res chain seq x y z
N MET A 1 38.68 13.13 29.86
CA MET A 1 39.46 12.38 28.85
C MET A 1 38.64 11.12 28.57
N SER A 2 37.54 11.20 27.81
CA SER A 2 37.42 11.41 26.36
C SER A 2 37.58 10.09 25.60
N GLU A 3 36.47 9.57 25.08
CA GLU A 3 36.30 9.34 23.63
C GLU A 3 34.83 8.98 23.34
N VAL A 4 34.19 9.88 22.58
CA VAL A 4 32.87 9.70 21.95
C VAL A 4 33.18 9.27 20.50
N PRO A 5 32.49 8.28 19.92
CA PRO A 5 32.59 8.06 18.48
C PRO A 5 31.65 9.02 17.76
N ASP A 6 32.22 9.97 17.05
CA ASP A 6 31.59 10.75 15.98
C ASP A 6 31.07 9.80 14.91
N VAL A 7 29.75 9.79 14.69
CA VAL A 7 29.15 9.20 13.49
C VAL A 7 28.90 10.34 12.52
N SER A 8 29.82 10.49 11.57
CA SER A 8 29.72 11.45 10.49
C SER A 8 28.52 11.13 9.59
N GLU A 9 27.66 12.13 9.46
CA GLU A 9 26.70 12.25 8.36
C GLU A 9 27.46 12.26 7.03
N ASN A 10 27.18 11.28 6.17
CA ASN A 10 27.38 11.45 4.73
C ASN A 10 26.07 11.09 4.03
N LEU A 11 25.15 12.06 4.09
CA LEU A 11 24.03 12.22 3.19
C LEU A 11 24.59 12.68 1.83
N ASN A 12 24.93 11.74 0.96
CA ASN A 12 25.03 12.03 -0.47
C ASN A 12 23.90 11.32 -1.21
N SER A 13 22.74 11.98 -1.20
CA SER A 13 21.71 11.79 -2.21
C SER A 13 22.12 12.57 -3.47
N SER A 14 22.66 11.88 -4.48
CA SER A 14 22.59 12.38 -5.86
C SER A 14 21.78 11.38 -6.69
N CYS A 15 20.56 11.78 -7.05
CA CYS A 15 19.89 11.23 -8.21
C CYS A 15 20.56 11.86 -9.43
N GLU A 16 21.53 11.19 -10.02
CA GLU A 16 22.06 11.59 -11.32
C GLU A 16 21.09 11.18 -12.44
N PRO A 17 20.86 12.05 -13.44
CA PRO A 17 20.19 11.68 -14.67
C PRO A 17 21.15 10.87 -15.55
N VAL A 18 20.81 9.62 -15.87
CA VAL A 18 21.50 8.90 -16.95
C VAL A 18 20.96 9.43 -18.28
N SER A 19 21.71 10.34 -18.88
CA SER A 19 21.55 10.74 -20.27
C SER A 19 22.92 11.13 -20.80
N GLU A 20 23.63 10.18 -21.40
CA GLU A 20 24.30 10.43 -22.67
C GLU A 20 24.73 9.11 -23.33
N SER A 21 24.32 9.00 -24.59
CA SER A 21 24.62 7.96 -25.53
C SER A 21 25.99 8.28 -26.16
N VAL A 22 26.93 7.34 -26.09
CA VAL A 22 28.07 7.31 -27.03
C VAL A 22 27.81 6.19 -28.02
N VAL A 23 27.36 6.60 -29.21
CA VAL A 23 27.30 5.76 -30.41
C VAL A 23 28.73 5.44 -30.83
N SER A 24 29.09 4.16 -30.88
CA SER A 24 30.23 3.70 -31.69
C SER A 24 29.66 3.08 -32.96
N VAL A 25 29.80 3.83 -34.06
CA VAL A 25 29.55 3.38 -35.42
C VAL A 25 30.72 2.46 -35.80
N VAL A 26 30.43 1.18 -36.03
CA VAL A 26 31.29 0.30 -36.84
C VAL A 26 30.42 -0.18 -38.01
N ILE A 27 30.79 0.28 -39.20
CA ILE A 27 30.18 -0.11 -40.48
C ILE A 27 30.62 -1.55 -40.80
N PRO A 28 29.71 -2.45 -41.20
CA PRO A 28 30.03 -3.82 -41.61
C PRO A 28 30.43 -3.88 -43.10
N GLU A 29 31.35 -4.79 -43.44
CA GLU A 29 31.58 -5.20 -44.83
C GLU A 29 30.58 -6.29 -45.24
N ASN A 30 30.05 -6.13 -46.46
CA ASN A 30 29.22 -7.00 -47.31
C ASN A 30 29.38 -8.53 -47.08
N ASP A 31 28.34 -9.36 -47.27
CA ASP A 31 27.73 -9.69 -48.58
C ASP A 31 26.52 -10.63 -48.39
N GLU A 32 25.74 -10.79 -49.48
CA GLU A 32 24.67 -11.78 -49.73
C GLU A 32 23.20 -11.41 -49.39
N SER A 33 22.65 -10.57 -50.27
CA SER A 33 21.37 -10.75 -51.00
C SER A 33 20.28 -11.66 -50.42
N LEU A 34 19.21 -11.04 -49.92
CA LEU A 34 17.82 -11.47 -50.18
C LEU A 34 16.95 -10.21 -50.33
N GLN A 35 16.63 -9.87 -51.58
CA GLN A 35 15.66 -8.82 -51.90
C GLN A 35 14.24 -9.36 -51.61
N MET A 36 13.54 -8.68 -50.72
CA MET A 36 12.08 -8.82 -50.57
C MET A 36 11.49 -7.42 -50.75
N ASP A 37 10.76 -7.25 -51.86
CA ASP A 37 9.93 -6.08 -52.13
C ASP A 37 8.94 -5.87 -50.98
N ALA A 38 9.02 -4.71 -50.34
CA ALA A 38 7.95 -4.17 -49.52
C ALA A 38 7.76 -2.69 -49.89
N GLU A 39 7.17 -2.48 -51.06
CA GLU A 39 6.49 -1.23 -51.40
C GLU A 39 5.23 -1.13 -50.54
N ASP A 40 5.34 -0.50 -49.36
CA ASP A 40 4.19 0.13 -48.70
C ASP A 40 4.67 1.33 -47.87
N SER A 41 4.89 2.44 -48.59
CA SER A 41 5.34 3.71 -48.03
C SER A 41 4.21 4.38 -47.24
N LEU A 42 4.28 4.32 -45.90
CA LEU A 42 3.56 5.24 -45.03
C LEU A 42 4.36 6.53 -44.85
N PRO A 43 3.74 7.72 -44.85
CA PRO A 43 4.46 8.96 -44.67
C PRO A 43 5.06 9.01 -43.25
N ALA A 44 6.38 9.03 -43.16
CA ALA A 44 7.08 9.34 -41.93
C ALA A 44 6.69 10.77 -41.51
N SER A 45 5.96 10.90 -40.41
CA SER A 45 5.72 12.19 -39.76
C SER A 45 7.07 12.75 -39.32
N SER A 46 7.59 13.71 -40.08
CA SER A 46 8.78 14.46 -39.74
C SER A 46 8.51 15.29 -38.48
N PHE A 47 8.86 14.75 -37.32
CA PHE A 47 8.91 15.53 -36.09
C PHE A 47 10.10 16.47 -36.17
N SER A 48 9.82 17.76 -36.35
CA SER A 48 10.78 18.84 -36.15
C SER A 48 11.33 18.75 -34.72
N MET A 49 12.64 18.54 -34.59
CA MET A 49 13.38 18.80 -33.36
C MET A 49 13.33 20.31 -33.08
N HIS A 50 12.26 20.77 -32.47
CA HIS A 50 12.31 22.00 -31.68
C HIS A 50 12.89 21.63 -30.32
N HIS A 51 14.15 22.02 -30.10
CA HIS A 51 14.71 22.21 -28.77
C HIS A 51 13.87 23.27 -28.04
N SER A 52 12.77 22.86 -27.43
CA SER A 52 12.17 23.60 -26.33
C SER A 52 12.83 23.11 -25.05
N THR A 53 13.77 23.90 -24.54
CA THR A 53 14.14 23.94 -23.12
C THR A 53 12.92 24.40 -22.33
N ASN A 54 11.90 23.56 -22.25
CA ASN A 54 10.81 23.74 -21.33
C ASN A 54 11.26 23.07 -20.03
N ILE A 55 11.83 23.88 -19.14
CA ILE A 55 12.06 23.51 -17.75
C ILE A 55 10.67 23.17 -17.20
N SER A 56 10.36 21.87 -17.16
CA SER A 56 9.16 21.37 -16.53
C SER A 56 9.26 21.71 -15.05
N ASN A 57 8.46 22.68 -14.60
CA ASN A 57 8.17 22.93 -13.19
C ASN A 57 7.31 21.80 -12.60
N ALA A 58 7.60 20.55 -12.92
CA ALA A 58 7.11 19.44 -12.12
C ALA A 58 7.86 19.53 -10.79
N PRO A 59 7.16 19.65 -9.64
CA PRO A 59 7.84 19.69 -8.36
C PRO A 59 8.72 18.45 -8.25
N PHE A 60 10.01 18.64 -7.94
CA PHE A 60 10.90 17.55 -7.60
C PHE A 60 10.22 16.75 -6.49
N VAL A 61 9.65 15.59 -6.83
CA VAL A 61 9.12 14.66 -5.86
C VAL A 61 10.36 14.12 -5.15
N THR A 62 10.67 14.69 -4.00
CA THR A 62 11.66 14.16 -3.07
C THR A 62 11.30 12.70 -2.83
N CYS A 63 12.01 11.79 -3.49
CA CYS A 63 11.77 10.37 -3.36
C CYS A 63 12.18 9.98 -1.94
N SER A 64 11.22 9.56 -1.12
CA SER A 64 11.54 9.01 0.19
C SER A 64 12.45 7.77 0.02
N PRO A 65 13.31 7.46 1.01
CA PRO A 65 14.16 6.25 0.98
C PRO A 65 13.36 4.96 0.75
N PHE A 66 12.11 4.93 1.21
CA PHE A 66 11.19 3.83 0.94
C PHE A 66 10.81 3.75 -0.55
N THR A 67 10.42 4.88 -1.16
CA THR A 67 9.97 4.92 -2.55
C THR A 67 11.09 4.55 -3.52
N SER A 68 12.33 4.96 -3.23
CA SER A 68 13.50 4.56 -4.02
C SER A 68 13.80 3.06 -3.88
N LYS A 69 13.71 2.51 -2.65
CA LYS A 69 13.89 1.07 -2.42
C LYS A 69 12.81 0.25 -3.12
N LEU A 70 11.54 0.62 -3.01
CA LEU A 70 10.45 -0.03 -3.76
C LEU A 70 10.71 -0.01 -5.26
N ARG A 71 11.06 1.15 -5.84
CA ARG A 71 11.39 1.25 -7.27
C ARG A 71 12.54 0.33 -7.69
N SER A 72 13.56 0.18 -6.84
CA SER A 72 14.66 -0.76 -7.10
C SER A 72 14.19 -2.21 -7.15
N PHE A 73 13.29 -2.62 -6.25
CA PHE A 73 12.68 -3.96 -6.31
C PHE A 73 11.82 -4.14 -7.57
N GLU A 74 11.03 -3.14 -7.96
CA GLU A 74 10.23 -3.17 -9.18
C GLU A 74 11.09 -3.32 -10.44
N GLN A 75 12.23 -2.60 -10.51
CA GLN A 75 13.16 -2.72 -11.63
C GLN A 75 13.82 -4.11 -11.68
N ARG A 76 14.20 -4.65 -10.51
CA ARG A 76 14.79 -5.99 -10.39
C ARG A 76 13.81 -7.08 -10.82
N GLU A 77 12.51 -6.88 -10.60
CA GLU A 77 11.48 -7.81 -11.06
C GLU A 77 11.40 -7.92 -12.59
N ILE A 78 11.61 -6.80 -13.31
CA ILE A 78 11.47 -6.73 -14.78
C ILE A 78 12.72 -7.25 -15.51
N GLN A 79 13.91 -7.06 -14.92
CA GLN A 79 15.17 -7.56 -15.45
C GLN A 79 15.77 -8.60 -14.49
N PRO A 80 15.14 -9.77 -14.33
CA PRO A 80 15.60 -10.75 -13.39
C PRO A 80 16.90 -11.39 -13.89
N ASN A 81 17.95 -11.38 -13.06
CA ASN A 81 18.94 -12.46 -13.18
C ASN A 81 18.29 -13.72 -12.61
N GLU A 82 18.59 -14.89 -13.20
CA GLU A 82 17.98 -16.19 -12.84
C GLU A 82 18.12 -16.59 -11.34
N ARG A 83 18.92 -15.86 -10.56
CA ARG A 83 19.13 -16.08 -9.12
C ARG A 83 18.59 -14.98 -8.19
N ASP A 84 18.00 -13.92 -8.73
CA ASP A 84 17.68 -12.70 -7.95
C ASP A 84 16.22 -12.62 -7.48
N VAL A 85 15.36 -13.52 -7.98
CA VAL A 85 13.94 -13.59 -7.62
C VAL A 85 13.70 -14.86 -6.81
N ASP A 86 13.74 -14.72 -5.50
CA ASP A 86 13.55 -15.80 -4.55
C ASP A 86 12.39 -15.49 -3.57
N VAL A 87 12.24 -16.34 -2.56
CA VAL A 87 11.22 -16.20 -1.52
C VAL A 87 11.37 -14.88 -0.76
N GLU A 88 12.60 -14.48 -0.44
CA GLU A 88 12.87 -13.28 0.34
C GLU A 88 12.57 -12.01 -0.46
N PHE A 89 12.90 -12.02 -1.75
CA PHE A 89 12.53 -10.97 -2.70
C PHE A 89 11.01 -10.74 -2.73
N PHE A 90 10.23 -11.81 -2.92
CA PHE A 90 8.78 -11.70 -2.96
C PHE A 90 8.18 -11.28 -1.62
N ALA A 91 8.74 -11.72 -0.49
CA ALA A 91 8.30 -11.28 0.83
C ALA A 91 8.45 -9.76 0.98
N HIS A 92 9.63 -9.22 0.67
CA HIS A 92 9.90 -7.78 0.76
C HIS A 92 9.04 -6.96 -0.21
N LEU A 93 8.94 -7.39 -1.47
CA LEU A 93 8.17 -6.69 -2.49
C LEU A 93 6.68 -6.64 -2.11
N LEU A 94 6.12 -7.76 -1.65
CA LEU A 94 4.73 -7.84 -1.20
C LEU A 94 4.49 -6.91 -0.01
N ILE A 95 5.39 -6.91 0.99
CA ILE A 95 5.27 -6.03 2.15
C ILE A 95 5.33 -4.55 1.74
N PHE A 96 6.23 -4.17 0.84
CA PHE A 96 6.29 -2.79 0.36
C PHE A 96 5.00 -2.36 -0.34
N TYR A 97 4.38 -3.23 -1.14
CA TYR A 97 3.08 -2.92 -1.73
C TYR A 97 1.97 -2.78 -0.68
N MET A 98 1.98 -3.60 0.37
CA MET A 98 1.02 -3.45 1.48
C MET A 98 1.24 -2.14 2.26
N ILE A 99 2.48 -1.76 2.57
CA ILE A 99 2.80 -0.48 3.26
C ILE A 99 2.32 0.72 2.42
N LYS A 100 2.49 0.64 1.10
CA LYS A 100 2.05 1.68 0.16
C LYS A 100 0.54 1.61 -0.14
N GLU A 101 -0.15 0.57 0.33
CA GLU A 101 -1.56 0.27 0.05
C GLU A 101 -1.88 0.18 -1.45
N ASP A 102 -0.91 -0.26 -2.25
CA ASP A 102 -1.13 -0.56 -3.67
C ASP A 102 -1.65 -2.00 -3.79
N TRP A 103 -2.93 -2.18 -3.43
CA TRP A 103 -3.55 -3.51 -3.34
C TRP A 103 -3.60 -4.25 -4.68
N ALA A 104 -3.62 -3.51 -5.80
CA ALA A 104 -3.55 -4.11 -7.13
C ALA A 104 -2.19 -4.78 -7.36
N LYS A 105 -1.09 -4.07 -7.07
CA LYS A 105 0.26 -4.63 -7.16
C LYS A 105 0.54 -5.67 -6.09
N ALA A 106 0.03 -5.48 -4.86
CA ALA A 106 0.15 -6.48 -3.79
C ALA A 106 -0.50 -7.81 -4.21
N ARG A 107 -1.72 -7.77 -4.76
CA ARG A 107 -2.42 -8.95 -5.28
C ARG A 107 -1.65 -9.62 -6.42
N GLN A 108 -1.15 -8.85 -7.38
CA GLN A 108 -0.32 -9.39 -8.48
C GLN A 108 0.99 -10.01 -7.96
N CYS A 109 1.63 -9.40 -6.98
CA CYS A 109 2.82 -9.93 -6.34
C CYS A 109 2.51 -11.24 -5.60
N ARG A 110 1.43 -11.29 -4.83
CA ARG A 110 0.98 -12.49 -4.11
C ARG A 110 0.73 -13.67 -5.06
N LEU A 111 -0.01 -13.45 -6.14
CA LEU A 111 -0.31 -14.50 -7.15
C LEU A 111 0.96 -15.02 -7.85
N ARG A 112 1.99 -14.18 -8.01
CA ARG A 112 3.30 -14.62 -8.53
C ARG A 112 4.11 -15.40 -7.49
N ALA A 113 4.04 -14.97 -6.23
CA ALA A 113 4.69 -15.64 -5.10
C ALA A 113 4.07 -17.01 -4.76
N GLU A 114 2.81 -17.28 -5.13
CA GLU A 114 2.14 -18.58 -4.95
C GLU A 114 2.90 -19.74 -5.61
N ALA A 115 3.62 -19.47 -6.70
CA ALA A 115 4.47 -20.47 -7.36
C ALA A 115 5.69 -20.89 -6.51
N SER A 116 6.02 -20.14 -5.45
CA SER A 116 7.23 -20.27 -4.64
C SER A 116 6.95 -20.68 -3.18
N VAL A 117 5.76 -21.24 -2.89
CA VAL A 117 5.28 -21.52 -1.52
C VAL A 117 5.97 -22.75 -0.91
N THR A 118 7.14 -22.51 -0.32
CA THR A 118 7.81 -23.47 0.58
C THR A 118 8.17 -22.85 1.95
N ASN A 119 8.05 -21.53 2.08
CA ASN A 119 8.46 -20.78 3.25
C ASN A 119 7.25 -20.29 4.09
N ILE A 120 7.33 -20.52 5.40
CA ILE A 120 6.26 -20.21 6.36
C ILE A 120 6.01 -18.70 6.46
N HIS A 121 7.06 -17.87 6.50
CA HIS A 121 6.91 -16.41 6.62
C HIS A 121 6.25 -15.82 5.38
N LEU A 122 6.69 -16.20 4.17
CA LEU A 122 6.05 -15.75 2.94
C LEU A 122 4.58 -16.18 2.89
N ASN A 123 4.27 -17.42 3.27
CA ASN A 123 2.90 -17.92 3.31
C ASN A 123 2.02 -17.09 4.28
N THR A 124 2.52 -16.78 5.48
CA THR A 124 1.83 -15.90 6.43
C THR A 124 1.60 -14.50 5.85
N ILE A 125 2.60 -13.89 5.21
CA ILE A 125 2.48 -12.57 4.58
C ILE A 125 1.42 -12.60 3.47
N MET A 126 1.38 -13.67 2.69
CA MET A 126 0.37 -13.86 1.65
C MET A 126 -1.05 -13.98 2.24
N PHE A 127 -1.23 -14.69 3.35
CA PHE A 127 -2.51 -14.74 4.07
C PHE A 127 -2.93 -13.37 4.61
N VAL A 128 -2.00 -12.62 5.19
CA VAL A 128 -2.25 -11.23 5.61
C VAL A 128 -2.74 -10.40 4.43
N CYS A 129 -2.05 -10.44 3.29
CA CYS A 129 -2.46 -9.73 2.08
C CYS A 129 -3.85 -10.17 1.60
N HIS A 130 -4.14 -11.47 1.63
CA HIS A 130 -5.45 -11.99 1.22
C HIS A 130 -6.60 -11.46 2.10
N HIS A 131 -6.44 -11.46 3.43
CA HIS A 131 -7.44 -10.87 4.32
C HIS A 131 -7.65 -9.37 4.07
N LEU A 132 -6.58 -8.64 3.76
CA LEU A 132 -6.66 -7.21 3.42
C LEU A 132 -7.34 -6.97 2.07
N GLU A 133 -7.14 -7.85 1.08
CA GLU A 133 -7.87 -7.83 -0.20
C GLU A 133 -9.39 -7.97 0.02
N ASP A 134 -9.80 -8.80 0.98
CA ASP A 134 -11.20 -9.04 1.34
C ASP A 134 -11.77 -7.99 2.32
N GLY A 135 -10.94 -7.05 2.80
CA GLY A 135 -11.32 -6.02 3.76
C GLY A 135 -11.44 -6.51 5.21
N ASP A 136 -10.99 -7.74 5.50
CA ASP A 136 -10.95 -8.30 6.86
C ASP A 136 -9.69 -7.84 7.61
N THR A 137 -9.71 -6.58 8.04
CA THR A 137 -8.57 -5.97 8.74
C THR A 137 -8.31 -6.61 10.10
N GLY A 138 -9.34 -7.15 10.76
CA GLY A 138 -9.21 -7.83 12.05
C GLY A 138 -8.39 -9.10 11.91
N ALA A 139 -8.77 -10.00 11.00
CA ALA A 139 -8.01 -11.23 10.75
C ALA A 139 -6.57 -10.95 10.29
N ALA A 140 -6.37 -9.93 9.43
CA ALA A 140 -5.04 -9.51 9.01
C ALA A 140 -4.18 -9.06 10.20
N LEU A 141 -4.72 -8.21 11.08
CA LEU A 141 -4.00 -7.74 12.28
C LEU A 141 -3.71 -8.88 13.25
N HIS A 142 -4.65 -9.80 13.44
CA HIS A 142 -4.48 -10.99 14.26
C HIS A 142 -3.28 -11.83 13.80
N LEU A 143 -3.18 -12.10 12.49
CA LEU A 143 -2.06 -12.82 11.92
C LEU A 143 -0.74 -12.08 12.14
N ILE A 144 -0.71 -10.76 11.95
CA ILE A 144 0.51 -9.97 12.16
C ILE A 144 0.98 -10.03 13.62
N LYS A 145 0.06 -9.88 14.58
CA LYS A 145 0.38 -9.90 16.02
C LYS A 145 0.90 -11.26 16.50
N ASN A 146 0.31 -12.34 15.99
CA ASN A 146 0.56 -13.70 16.48
C ASN A 146 1.61 -14.47 15.67
N SER A 147 2.17 -13.87 14.63
CA SER A 147 3.21 -14.50 13.81
C SER A 147 4.61 -14.13 14.31
N HIS A 148 5.51 -15.12 14.32
CA HIS A 148 6.92 -14.89 14.55
C HIS A 148 7.61 -14.61 13.22
N PHE A 149 8.08 -13.38 13.04
CA PHE A 149 8.90 -12.96 11.90
C PHE A 149 10.34 -12.71 12.36
N ASP A 150 11.30 -12.99 11.49
CA ASP A 150 12.70 -12.60 11.67
C ASP A 150 12.84 -11.06 11.70
N ASP A 151 13.87 -10.55 12.37
CA ASP A 151 14.01 -9.11 12.67
C ASP A 151 13.88 -8.21 11.43
N GLN A 152 14.40 -8.63 10.28
CA GLN A 152 14.34 -7.85 9.04
C GLN A 152 12.91 -7.69 8.49
N ILE A 153 12.10 -8.75 8.55
CA ILE A 153 10.70 -8.75 8.10
C ILE A 153 9.79 -8.13 9.15
N LYS A 154 10.10 -8.38 10.43
CA LYS A 154 9.30 -7.94 11.58
C LYS A 154 9.12 -6.43 11.59
N ASP A 155 10.18 -5.64 11.38
CA ASP A 155 10.09 -4.18 11.38
C ASP A 155 9.18 -3.66 10.25
N LEU A 156 9.23 -4.31 9.08
CA LEU A 156 8.36 -3.96 7.96
C LEU A 156 6.90 -4.36 8.23
N MET A 157 6.66 -5.52 8.83
CA MET A 157 5.32 -5.96 9.21
C MET A 157 4.70 -5.10 10.31
N MET A 158 5.51 -4.59 11.24
CA MET A 158 5.07 -3.59 12.22
C MET A 158 4.63 -2.28 11.53
N GLU A 159 5.25 -1.94 10.40
CA GLU A 159 4.84 -0.78 9.61
C GLU A 159 3.54 -1.03 8.86
N VAL A 160 3.36 -2.23 8.28
CA VAL A 160 2.07 -2.68 7.72
C VAL A 160 0.97 -2.58 8.77
N GLN A 161 1.23 -3.05 10.00
CA GLN A 161 0.26 -2.96 11.11
C GLN A 161 -0.16 -1.52 11.40
N LYS A 162 0.80 -0.59 11.49
CA LYS A 162 0.50 0.84 11.73
C LYS A 162 -0.33 1.44 10.59
N ARG A 163 0.01 1.10 9.35
CA ARG A 163 -0.71 1.52 8.15
C ARG A 163 -2.16 1.04 8.17
N ILE A 164 -2.40 -0.26 8.38
CA ILE A 164 -3.76 -0.84 8.48
C ILE A 164 -4.58 -0.12 9.55
N ILE A 165 -4.02 0.06 10.76
CA ILE A 165 -4.74 0.72 11.86
C ILE A 165 -5.15 2.14 11.48
N LEU A 166 -4.27 2.93 10.87
CA LEU A 166 -4.62 4.30 10.46
C LEU A 166 -5.61 4.34 9.30
N SER A 167 -5.55 3.37 8.40
CA SER A 167 -6.47 3.27 7.27
C SER A 167 -7.86 2.90 7.74
N VAL A 168 -7.98 2.00 8.72
CA VAL A 168 -9.25 1.72 9.42
C VAL A 168 -9.75 2.98 10.13
N LEU A 169 -8.91 3.69 10.89
CA LEU A 169 -9.30 4.94 11.57
C LEU A 169 -9.81 5.99 10.59
N ARG A 170 -9.12 6.18 9.46
CA ARG A 170 -9.50 7.13 8.42
C ARG A 170 -10.80 6.71 7.72
N MET A 171 -10.97 5.43 7.43
CA MET A 171 -12.21 4.89 6.87
C MET A 171 -13.38 5.11 7.82
N VAL A 172 -13.20 4.78 9.11
CA VAL A 172 -14.24 4.91 10.13
C VAL A 172 -14.64 6.37 10.31
N GLU A 173 -13.66 7.28 10.37
CA GLU A 173 -13.87 8.73 10.45
C GLU A 173 -14.72 9.28 9.30
N ARG A 174 -14.48 8.81 8.07
CA ARG A 174 -15.21 9.28 6.89
C ARG A 174 -16.58 8.64 6.68
N THR A 175 -16.79 7.44 7.23
CA THR A 175 -17.95 6.62 6.88
C THR A 175 -19.02 6.61 7.97
N TYR A 176 -18.62 6.72 9.25
CA TYR A 176 -19.52 6.53 10.38
C TYR A 176 -19.73 7.83 11.15
N ILE A 177 -20.99 8.15 11.44
CA ILE A 177 -21.35 9.19 12.41
C ILE A 177 -21.12 8.66 13.83
N ASN A 178 -21.49 7.41 14.06
CA ASN A 178 -21.24 6.63 15.28
C ASN A 178 -20.94 5.18 14.91
N ILE A 179 -20.13 4.50 15.73
CA ILE A 179 -19.81 3.08 15.55
C ILE A 179 -19.79 2.39 16.90
N GLU A 180 -20.35 1.19 16.98
CA GLU A 180 -20.27 0.36 18.19
C GLU A 180 -18.82 0.03 18.52
N ALA A 181 -18.43 0.20 19.79
CA ALA A 181 -17.08 -0.10 20.28
C ALA A 181 -16.69 -1.55 20.01
N ASN A 182 -17.63 -2.50 20.15
CA ASN A 182 -17.41 -3.91 19.83
C ASN A 182 -17.12 -4.15 18.34
N LYS A 183 -17.78 -3.43 17.44
CA LYS A 183 -17.50 -3.53 15.99
C LYS A 183 -16.12 -2.96 15.68
N LEU A 184 -15.78 -1.83 16.30
CA LEU A 184 -14.48 -1.19 16.12
C LEU A 184 -13.33 -2.04 16.71
N ALA A 185 -13.54 -2.69 17.86
CA ALA A 185 -12.60 -3.64 18.46
C ALA A 185 -12.26 -4.77 17.48
N LYS A 186 -13.28 -5.36 16.83
CA LYS A 186 -13.08 -6.42 15.82
C LYS A 186 -12.26 -5.93 14.63
N MET A 187 -12.48 -4.71 14.15
CA MET A 187 -11.70 -4.15 13.04
C MET A 187 -10.21 -3.95 13.38
N PHE A 188 -9.89 -3.75 14.67
CA PHE A 188 -8.52 -3.59 15.18
C PHE A 188 -7.92 -4.86 15.78
N ASP A 189 -8.66 -5.97 15.80
CA ASP A 189 -8.31 -7.18 16.55
C ASP A 189 -7.96 -6.87 18.02
N ALA A 190 -8.73 -5.99 18.67
CA ALA A 190 -8.53 -5.67 20.07
C ALA A 190 -9.17 -6.78 20.94
N GLU A 191 -8.35 -7.50 21.69
CA GLU A 191 -8.80 -8.64 22.52
C GLU A 191 -9.47 -8.19 23.82
N SER A 192 -9.27 -6.92 24.20
CA SER A 192 -9.81 -6.33 25.42
C SER A 192 -10.23 -4.87 25.21
N ASN A 193 -11.14 -4.40 26.05
CA ASN A 193 -11.55 -2.99 26.08
C ASN A 193 -10.36 -2.07 26.36
N ASP A 194 -9.40 -2.50 27.17
CA ASP A 194 -8.18 -1.74 27.47
C ASP A 194 -7.29 -1.57 26.23
N GLU A 195 -7.21 -2.60 25.37
CA GLU A 195 -6.46 -2.51 24.12
C GLU A 195 -7.14 -1.54 23.14
N LEU A 196 -8.46 -1.64 23.00
CA LEU A 196 -9.22 -0.69 22.19
C LEU A 196 -9.02 0.75 22.70
N GLN A 197 -9.15 0.97 24.02
CA GLN A 197 -9.01 2.29 24.61
C GLN A 197 -7.62 2.89 24.33
N LYS A 198 -6.54 2.09 24.42
CA LYS A 198 -5.18 2.55 24.07
C LYS A 198 -5.06 3.02 22.62
N ILE A 199 -5.79 2.40 21.69
CA ILE A 199 -5.83 2.81 20.28
C ILE A 199 -6.59 4.15 20.15
N LEU A 200 -7.74 4.26 20.81
CA LEU A 200 -8.61 5.44 20.77
C LEU A 200 -7.94 6.67 21.42
N ASP A 201 -7.28 6.49 22.56
CA ASP A 201 -6.55 7.55 23.28
C ASP A 201 -5.47 8.20 22.40
N ARG A 202 -4.79 7.38 21.58
CA ARG A 202 -3.75 7.86 20.67
C ARG A 202 -4.29 8.78 19.58
N VAL A 203 -5.59 8.76 19.33
CA VAL A 203 -6.28 9.58 18.33
C VAL A 203 -7.33 10.50 18.95
N GLY A 204 -7.41 10.59 20.27
CA GLY A 204 -8.36 11.47 20.96
C GLY A 204 -9.82 11.09 20.74
N TRP A 205 -10.11 9.80 20.54
CA TRP A 205 -11.47 9.26 20.51
C TRP A 205 -11.81 8.67 21.88
N VAL A 206 -13.09 8.67 22.23
CA VAL A 206 -13.60 8.21 23.53
C VAL A 206 -14.79 7.28 23.26
N VAL A 207 -14.93 6.26 24.11
CA VAL A 207 -16.12 5.41 24.14
C VAL A 207 -17.16 6.06 25.05
N GLU A 208 -18.34 6.32 24.52
CA GLU A 208 -19.51 6.85 25.22
C GLU A 208 -20.70 5.90 24.98
N ASP A 209 -21.26 5.34 26.04
CA ASP A 209 -22.41 4.41 25.99
C ASP A 209 -22.24 3.23 25.00
N ASP A 210 -21.07 2.58 24.99
CA ASP A 210 -20.68 1.51 24.05
C ASP A 210 -20.51 1.92 22.58
N TYR A 211 -20.56 3.23 22.28
CA TYR A 211 -20.29 3.78 20.95
C TYR A 211 -19.06 4.67 20.94
N VAL A 212 -18.48 4.84 19.76
CA VAL A 212 -17.44 5.83 19.48
C VAL A 212 -17.99 6.78 18.43
N ILE A 213 -17.76 8.08 18.64
CA ILE A 213 -18.06 9.12 17.66
C ILE A 213 -16.77 9.46 16.92
N PRO A 214 -16.57 8.96 15.68
CA PRO A 214 -15.37 9.21 14.91
C PRO A 214 -15.27 10.68 14.52
N LYS A 215 -14.09 11.27 14.66
CA LYS A 215 -13.83 12.65 14.22
C LYS A 215 -12.37 12.85 13.85
N MET A 216 -12.10 13.71 12.89
CA MET A 216 -10.74 14.12 12.57
C MET A 216 -10.15 14.99 13.69
N THR A 217 -9.41 14.37 14.60
CA THR A 217 -8.71 15.08 15.69
C THR A 217 -7.35 15.60 15.23
N PRO A 218 -6.76 16.60 15.91
CA PRO A 218 -5.38 17.01 15.65
C PRO A 218 -4.36 15.86 15.76
N GLN A 219 -4.57 14.94 16.71
CA GLN A 219 -3.72 13.77 16.93
C GLN A 219 -3.78 12.81 15.74
N LEU A 220 -4.99 12.51 15.25
CA LEU A 220 -5.19 11.65 14.08
C LEU A 220 -4.59 12.29 12.81
N MET A 221 -4.89 13.57 12.58
CA MET A 221 -4.36 14.33 11.45
C MET A 221 -2.83 14.35 11.42
N HIS A 222 -2.19 14.57 12.58
CA HIS A 222 -0.74 14.55 12.69
C HIS A 222 -0.16 13.17 12.36
N LYS A 223 -0.78 12.07 12.85
CA LYS A 223 -0.33 10.70 12.56
C LYS A 223 -0.44 10.36 11.07
N ILE A 224 -1.56 10.73 10.43
CA ILE A 224 -1.76 10.53 8.99
C ILE A 224 -0.68 11.28 8.21
N LYS A 225 -0.52 12.59 8.45
CA LYS A 225 0.51 13.41 7.76
C LYS A 225 1.92 12.87 7.94
N LYS A 226 2.28 12.42 9.14
CA LYS A 226 3.60 11.87 9.42
C LYS A 226 3.88 10.63 8.56
N LEU A 227 2.91 9.74 8.43
CA LEU A 227 3.08 8.50 7.66
C LEU A 227 2.95 8.72 6.16
N ASP A 228 2.09 9.64 5.74
CA ASP A 228 1.97 10.06 4.35
C ASP A 228 3.29 10.63 3.82
N ALA A 229 4.00 11.40 4.65
CA ALA A 229 5.32 11.92 4.31
C ALA A 229 6.38 10.82 4.10
N SER A 230 6.23 9.66 4.77
CA SER A 230 7.20 8.56 4.68
C SER A 230 6.93 7.63 3.49
N TYR A 231 5.67 7.22 3.29
CA TYR A 231 5.32 6.15 2.35
C TYR A 231 4.33 6.56 1.26
N GLY A 232 3.97 7.84 1.20
CA GLY A 232 2.91 8.35 0.33
C GLY A 232 1.53 8.30 0.98
N PRO A 233 0.53 8.96 0.38
CA PRO A 233 -0.79 9.08 0.98
C PRO A 233 -1.42 7.71 1.24
N ILE A 234 -1.99 7.52 2.44
CA ILE A 234 -2.97 6.44 2.69
C ILE A 234 -4.08 6.56 1.64
N SER A 235 -4.41 5.46 0.98
CA SER A 235 -5.38 5.49 -0.11
C SER A 235 -6.70 6.04 0.42
N GLU A 236 -7.20 7.10 -0.22
CA GLU A 236 -8.46 7.72 0.14
C GLU A 236 -9.58 6.80 -0.30
N THR A 237 -9.87 5.79 0.52
CA THR A 237 -10.92 4.78 0.30
C THR A 237 -10.74 4.01 -1.03
N SER A 238 -10.34 2.75 -0.93
CA SER A 238 -10.72 1.78 -1.97
C SER A 238 -12.25 1.90 -2.16
N PRO A 239 -12.76 2.15 -3.38
CA PRO A 239 -14.20 2.26 -3.62
C PRO A 239 -14.95 0.92 -3.48
N ARG A 240 -14.30 -0.12 -2.93
CA ARG A 240 -14.93 -1.38 -2.59
C ARG A 240 -15.03 -1.52 -1.08
N VAL A 241 -15.93 -0.75 -0.50
CA VAL A 241 -16.92 -1.41 0.35
C VAL A 241 -17.91 -2.01 -0.65
N PRO A 242 -17.82 -3.30 -1.02
CA PRO A 242 -19.01 -3.90 -1.59
C PRO A 242 -20.07 -3.75 -0.50
N TYR A 243 -21.10 -2.97 -0.82
CA TYR A 243 -22.34 -2.87 -0.03
C TYR A 243 -22.94 -4.25 0.30
N GLU A 244 -22.41 -5.34 -0.27
CA GLU A 244 -22.68 -6.74 0.11
C GLU A 244 -22.25 -7.10 1.55
N MET A 245 -21.48 -6.27 2.24
CA MET A 245 -21.23 -6.41 3.68
C MET A 245 -22.31 -5.76 4.58
N MET A 246 -23.39 -5.22 4.00
CA MET A 246 -24.70 -5.22 4.67
C MET A 246 -25.35 -6.60 4.51
N LYS A 247 -24.70 -7.65 5.04
CA LYS A 247 -25.34 -8.96 5.28
C LYS A 247 -26.32 -8.93 6.47
N GLY A 248 -26.73 -7.73 6.88
CA GLY A 248 -28.01 -7.47 7.50
C GLY A 248 -28.69 -6.42 6.65
N SER A 249 -29.27 -6.82 5.50
CA SER A 249 -30.26 -5.98 4.86
C SER A 249 -31.31 -5.68 5.92
N VAL A 250 -31.38 -4.43 6.38
CA VAL A 250 -32.61 -3.95 6.99
C VAL A 250 -33.63 -4.09 5.88
N ASP A 251 -34.37 -5.19 5.92
CA ASP A 251 -35.47 -5.44 4.99
C ASP A 251 -36.43 -4.29 5.20
N ILE A 252 -36.43 -3.33 4.27
CA ILE A 252 -37.28 -2.14 4.33
C ILE A 252 -38.74 -2.56 4.52
N ASN A 253 -39.13 -3.76 4.05
CA ASN A 253 -40.45 -4.32 4.30
C ASN A 253 -40.68 -4.67 5.78
N LYS A 254 -39.68 -5.13 6.53
CA LYS A 254 -39.78 -5.33 7.99
C LYS A 254 -39.91 -4.00 8.73
N LEU A 255 -39.18 -2.97 8.30
CA LEU A 255 -39.27 -1.64 8.90
C LEU A 255 -40.67 -1.03 8.66
N ILE A 256 -41.20 -1.18 7.44
CA ILE A 256 -42.57 -0.79 7.09
C ILE A 256 -43.59 -1.59 7.92
N GLN A 257 -43.43 -2.91 8.05
CA GLN A 257 -44.32 -3.73 8.89
C GLN A 257 -44.33 -3.29 10.35
N TYR A 258 -43.18 -2.97 10.94
CA TYR A 258 -43.13 -2.46 12.32
C TYR A 258 -43.78 -1.09 12.46
N ALA A 259 -43.55 -0.19 11.50
CA ALA A 259 -44.20 1.12 11.49
C ALA A 259 -45.72 0.99 11.38
N THR A 260 -46.21 0.16 10.46
CA THR A 260 -47.65 -0.08 10.26
C THR A 260 -48.28 -0.78 11.46
N PHE A 261 -47.58 -1.71 12.13
CA PHE A 261 -48.08 -2.34 13.36
C PHE A 261 -48.23 -1.35 14.53
N LEU A 262 -47.31 -0.38 14.65
CA LEU A 262 -47.40 0.67 15.66
C LEU A 262 -48.52 1.67 15.38
N GLU A 263 -48.77 1.97 14.11
CA GLU A 263 -49.82 2.90 13.66
C GLU A 263 -51.25 2.33 13.81
N ILE A 264 -51.40 1.00 13.73
CA ILE A 264 -52.71 0.33 13.90
C ILE A 264 -53.12 0.18 15.39
N ASN A 265 -52.17 0.30 16.31
CA ASN A 265 -52.41 0.10 17.75
C ASN A 265 -52.44 1.41 18.58
N THR A 266 -52.60 2.56 17.92
CA THR A 266 -52.94 3.86 18.53
C THR A 266 -54.33 4.30 18.12
#